data_AF-A0A0H3AS37-F1
#
_entry.id   AF-A0A0H3AS37-F1
#
_cell.length_a   1.000
_cell.length_b   1.000
_cell.length_c   1.000
_cell.angle_alpha   90.00
_cell.angle_beta   90.00
_cell.angle_gamma   90.00
#
_symmetry.space_group_name_H-M   'P 1'
#
loop_
_entity.id
_entity.type
_entity.pdbx_description
1 polymer ?
#
loop_
_entity_poly.entity_id
_entity_poly.type
_entity_poly.pdbx_seq_one_letter_code
_entity_poly.pdbx_strand_id
1 'polypeptide(L)'
;MNAMQRAALQIIAGIDMDLLMKASKEEKQQASRRLCRLIERERLKGTNGHWSYDLNRHIALKQAVDVLEGGTVRRRQMRHYC
;
A
#
# COMPACT_ATOMS: atom_id res chain seq x y z
N MET A 1 1.21 -8.17 10.85
CA MET A 1 1.71 -8.23 9.46
C MET A 1 2.52 -9.52 9.32
N ASN A 2 2.07 -10.48 8.51
CA ASN A 2 2.78 -11.75 8.32
C ASN A 2 4.00 -11.57 7.39
N ALA A 3 5.05 -12.39 7.55
CA ALA A 3 6.27 -12.32 6.74
C ALA A 3 5.98 -12.42 5.22
N MET A 4 4.98 -13.21 4.83
CA MET A 4 4.53 -13.35 3.45
C MET A 4 3.97 -12.04 2.86
N GLN A 5 3.25 -11.25 3.65
CA GLN A 5 2.70 -9.97 3.20
C GLN A 5 3.80 -8.93 2.99
N ARG A 6 4.85 -8.96 3.84
CA ARG A 6 6.04 -8.11 3.69
C ARG A 6 6.82 -8.45 2.42
N ALA A 7 7.07 -9.73 2.17
CA ALA A 7 7.73 -10.19 0.95
C ALA A 7 6.92 -9.88 -0.31
N ALA A 8 5.59 -10.08 -0.27
CA ALA A 8 4.72 -9.72 -1.39
C ALA A 8 4.75 -8.23 -1.69
N LEU A 9 4.78 -7.37 -0.68
CA LEU A 9 4.88 -5.93 -0.88
C LEU A 9 6.25 -5.51 -1.45
N GLN A 10 7.34 -6.13 -0.98
CA GLN A 10 8.67 -5.93 -1.56
C GLN A 10 8.68 -6.28 -3.05
N ILE A 11 8.08 -7.40 -3.43
CA ILE A 11 8.06 -7.87 -4.83
C ILE A 11 7.15 -7.00 -5.70
N ILE A 12 5.99 -6.59 -5.18
CA ILE A 12 4.95 -5.89 -5.95
C ILE A 12 5.21 -4.39 -6.06
N ALA A 13 5.75 -3.78 -5.00
CA ALA A 13 5.94 -2.33 -4.90
C ALA A 13 7.42 -1.90 -4.85
N GLY A 14 8.36 -2.83 -4.71
CA GLY A 14 9.78 -2.53 -4.51
C GLY A 14 10.08 -1.89 -3.15
N ILE A 15 9.20 -2.08 -2.17
CA ILE A 15 9.26 -1.40 -0.86
C ILE A 15 9.54 -2.41 0.24
N ASP A 16 10.68 -2.26 0.89
CA ASP A 16 11.08 -3.12 2.00
C ASP A 16 10.46 -2.55 3.27
N MET A 17 9.41 -3.20 3.74
CA MET A 17 8.68 -2.76 4.93
C MET A 17 9.55 -2.82 6.19
N ASP A 18 10.49 -3.76 6.31
CA ASP A 18 11.33 -3.88 7.50
C ASP A 18 12.37 -2.74 7.55
N LEU A 19 12.89 -2.31 6.39
CA LEU A 19 13.69 -1.08 6.28
C LEU A 19 12.84 0.16 6.53
N LEU A 20 11.65 0.23 5.93
CA LEU A 20 10.78 1.40 6.02
C LEU A 20 10.23 1.64 7.43
N MET A 21 10.03 0.57 8.22
CA MET A 21 9.64 0.69 9.63
C MET A 21 10.75 1.28 10.50
N LYS A 22 12.02 1.07 10.13
CA LYS A 22 13.21 1.64 10.80
C LYS A 22 13.58 3.04 10.28
N ALA A 23 13.03 3.44 9.13
CA ALA A 23 13.29 4.72 8.48
C ALA A 23 12.71 5.92 9.28
N SER A 24 13.22 7.11 8.95
CA SER A 24 12.76 8.39 9.50
C SER A 24 11.30 8.67 9.16
N LYS A 25 10.70 9.65 9.86
CA LYS A 25 9.30 10.03 9.65
C LYS A 25 9.08 10.60 8.24
N GLU A 26 10.07 11.30 7.72
CA GLU A 26 10.07 11.92 6.40
C GLU A 26 10.08 10.85 5.29
N GLU A 27 10.91 9.82 5.43
CA GLU A 27 10.98 8.68 4.52
C GLU A 27 9.67 7.87 4.53
N LYS A 28 9.07 7.67 5.71
CA LYS A 28 7.76 7.03 5.86
C LYS A 28 6.65 7.82 5.15
N GLN A 29 6.66 9.15 5.28
CA GLN A 29 5.71 10.01 4.57
C GLN A 29 5.91 9.97 3.05
N GLN A 30 7.17 9.96 2.59
CA GLN A 30 7.47 9.86 1.16
C GLN A 30 6.99 8.50 0.59
N ALA A 31 7.20 7.42 1.34
CA ALA A 31 6.73 6.09 0.95
C ALA A 31 5.20 5.98 0.98
N SER A 32 4.52 6.53 1.98
CA SER A 32 3.03 6.61 2.00
C SER A 32 2.50 7.31 0.75
N ARG A 33 3.05 8.47 0.37
CA ARG A 33 2.66 9.17 -0.87
C ARG A 33 2.89 8.33 -2.13
N ARG A 34 4.00 7.58 -2.20
CA ARG A 34 4.28 6.67 -3.33
C ARG A 34 3.27 5.53 -3.40
N LEU A 35 2.95 4.91 -2.27
CA LEU A 35 1.96 3.84 -2.16
C LEU A 35 0.56 4.33 -2.56
N CYS A 36 0.12 5.51 -2.12
CA CYS A 36 -1.15 6.10 -2.53
C CYS A 36 -1.26 6.26 -4.05
N ARG A 37 -0.18 6.72 -4.72
CA ARG A 37 -0.14 6.81 -6.19
C ARG A 37 -0.18 5.45 -6.90
N LEU A 38 0.32 4.39 -6.27
CA LEU A 38 0.21 3.03 -6.80
C LEU A 38 -1.21 2.49 -6.65
N ILE A 39 -1.83 2.72 -5.50
CA ILE A 39 -3.24 2.35 -5.24
C ILE A 39 -4.16 3.01 -6.27
N GLU A 40 -4.00 4.31 -6.51
CA GLU A 40 -4.85 5.01 -7.47
C GLU A 40 -4.64 4.53 -8.90
N ARG A 41 -3.38 4.25 -9.29
CA ARG A 41 -3.10 3.63 -10.60
C ARG A 41 -3.76 2.27 -10.74
N GLU A 42 -3.74 1.45 -9.68
CA GLU A 42 -4.39 0.15 -9.71
C GLU A 42 -5.92 0.27 -9.72
N ARG A 43 -6.48 1.27 -9.03
CA ARG A 43 -7.91 1.59 -9.07
C ARG A 43 -8.36 2.01 -10.47
N LEU A 44 -7.58 2.86 -11.14
CA LEU A 44 -7.85 3.29 -12.52
C LEU A 44 -7.81 2.13 -13.52
N LYS A 45 -6.89 1.17 -13.34
CA LYS A 45 -6.90 -0.07 -14.13
C LYS A 45 -8.19 -0.86 -13.91
N GLY A 46 -8.65 -0.98 -12.67
CA GLY A 46 -9.89 -1.67 -12.32
C GLY A 46 -11.13 -0.99 -12.91
N THR A 47 -11.22 0.33 -12.82
CA THR A 47 -12.34 1.10 -13.41
C THR A 47 -12.35 1.04 -14.93
N ASN A 48 -11.18 0.96 -15.56
CA ASN A 48 -11.05 0.86 -17.01
C ASN A 48 -11.16 -0.58 -17.54
N GLY A 49 -11.40 -1.58 -16.67
CA GLY A 49 -11.45 -2.99 -17.06
C GLY A 49 -10.13 -3.52 -17.64
N HIS A 50 -9.00 -2.90 -17.27
CA HIS A 50 -7.70 -3.24 -17.83
C HIS A 50 -7.25 -4.62 -17.33
N TRP A 51 -6.82 -5.50 -18.24
CA TRP A 51 -6.45 -6.89 -17.95
C TRP A 51 -5.37 -7.07 -16.86
N SER A 52 -4.46 -6.09 -16.72
CA SER A 52 -3.42 -6.09 -15.68
C SER A 52 -3.94 -5.64 -14.30
N TYR A 53 -5.22 -5.33 -14.14
CA TYR A 53 -5.82 -5.05 -12.83
C TYR A 53 -5.70 -6.27 -11.93
N ASP A 54 -5.18 -6.07 -10.73
CA ASP A 54 -5.06 -7.12 -9.72
C ASP A 54 -5.63 -6.62 -8.38
N LEU A 55 -6.72 -7.25 -7.93
CA LEU A 55 -7.37 -6.95 -6.66
C LEU A 55 -6.45 -7.25 -5.46
N ASN A 56 -5.65 -8.31 -5.53
CA ASN A 56 -4.71 -8.67 -4.47
C ASN A 56 -3.58 -7.65 -4.36
N ARG A 57 -3.10 -7.13 -5.50
CA ARG A 57 -2.15 -6.00 -5.54
C ARG A 57 -2.75 -4.77 -4.86
N HIS A 58 -4.01 -4.44 -5.15
CA HIS A 58 -4.69 -3.32 -4.48
C HIS A 58 -4.79 -3.52 -2.96
N ILE A 59 -5.24 -4.69 -2.51
CA ILE A 59 -5.37 -5.03 -1.09
C ILE A 59 -4.01 -4.95 -0.37
N ALA A 60 -2.95 -5.47 -0.98
CA ALA A 60 -1.60 -5.44 -0.41
C ALA A 60 -1.08 -4.00 -0.25
N LEU A 61 -1.22 -3.17 -1.28
CA LEU A 61 -0.81 -1.76 -1.23
C LEU A 61 -1.56 -0.99 -0.14
N LYS A 62 -2.87 -1.24 -0.01
CA LYS A 62 -3.71 -0.62 1.03
C LYS A 62 -3.27 -1.04 2.43
N GLN A 63 -3.01 -2.33 2.65
CA GLN A 63 -2.52 -2.85 3.92
C GLN A 63 -1.16 -2.25 4.31
N ALA A 64 -0.30 -1.96 3.35
CA ALA A 64 0.99 -1.33 3.62
C ALA A 64 0.87 0.13 4.08
N VAL A 65 -0.01 0.92 3.44
CA VAL A 65 -0.30 2.29 3.87
C VAL A 65 -0.86 2.29 5.29
N ASP A 66 -1.82 1.41 5.58
CA ASP A 66 -2.41 1.29 6.92
C ASP A 66 -1.36 1.03 8.01
N VAL A 67 -0.33 0.21 7.72
CA VAL A 67 0.76 -0.06 8.66
C VAL A 67 1.70 1.12 8.81
N LEU A 68 1.99 1.84 7.72
CA LEU A 68 2.88 3.01 7.76
C LEU A 68 2.26 4.22 8.48
N GLU A 69 0.95 4.39 8.35
CA GLU A 69 0.20 5.45 9.03
C GLU A 69 -0.10 5.10 10.49
N GLY A 70 0.33 3.93 10.97
CA GLY A 70 0.24 3.53 12.37
C GLY A 70 -1.18 3.12 12.81
N GLY A 71 -1.94 2.48 11.92
CA GLY A 71 -3.33 2.12 12.16
C GLY A 71 -3.51 1.03 13.22
N THR A 72 -3.86 1.44 14.44
CA THR A 72 -4.85 0.71 15.25
C THR A 72 -6.04 0.37 14.37
N VAL A 73 -6.54 -0.86 14.45
CA VAL A 73 -7.63 -1.42 13.65
C VAL A 73 -8.89 -0.56 13.78
N ARG A 74 -9.00 0.51 12.98
CA ARG A 74 -10.27 1.14 12.66
C ARG A 74 -10.66 0.59 11.30
N ARG A 75 -11.56 -0.40 11.31
CA ARG A 75 -12.46 -0.67 10.18
C ARG A 75 -13.23 0.63 9.92
N ARG A 76 -12.64 1.55 9.15
CA ARG A 76 -13.34 2.69 8.61
C ARG A 76 -13.46 2.45 7.12
N GLN A 77 -14.71 2.23 6.75
CA GLN A 77 -15.24 2.34 5.41
C GLN A 77 -14.52 3.43 4.62
N MET A 78 -14.20 3.10 3.36
CA MET A 78 -14.34 3.99 2.20
C MET A 78 -14.14 5.47 2.55
N ARG A 79 -12.96 5.83 3.04
CA ARG A 79 -12.48 7.21 2.89
C ARG A 79 -11.54 7.18 1.71
N HIS A 80 -11.95 7.92 0.69
CA HIS A 80 -11.16 8.26 -0.48
C HIS A 80 -9.69 8.43 -0.07
N TYR A 81 -8.83 7.53 -0.55
CA TYR A 81 -7.39 7.74 -0.49
C TYR A 81 -7.00 8.63 -1.69
N CYS A 82 -7.47 9.88 -1.61
CA CYS A 82 -6.90 11.14 -2.08
C CYS A 82 -7.81 12.27 -1.58
#